data_AF-A0A2V2YZ17-F1
#
_entry.id   AF-A0A2V2YZ17-F1
#
_cell.length_a   1.000
_cell.length_b   1.000
_cell.length_c   1.000
_cell.angle_alpha   90.00
_cell.angle_beta   90.00
_cell.angle_gamma   90.00
#
_symmetry.space_group_name_H-M   'P 1'
#
loop_
_entity.id
_entity.type
_entity.pdbx_description
1 polymer ?
#
loop_
_entity_poly.entity_id
_entity_poly.type
_entity_poly.pdbx_seq_one_letter_code
_entity_poly.pdbx_strand_id
1 'polypeptide(L)'
;MFPRITFTIPGANLPPPVFLDLDYDNSRVSEVQGIHLLNISQAGVMQLGDRSESNSMLRAIALQRQEDHPYAGDVFFESYLIFSRPIPDIVDADDDDSVVQTYRLNQNPCISVGCIHITSAGAASQIVIGRGQTHRAESRIKHIRQFAGKKPLPPICP
;
A
#
# COMPACT_ATOMS: atom_id res chain seq x y z
N MET A 1 -26.39 -17.03 4.11
CA MET A 1 -27.20 -16.87 2.89
C MET A 1 -26.35 -16.05 1.92
N PHE A 2 -26.02 -16.60 0.74
CA PHE A 2 -25.04 -16.04 -0.21
C PHE A 2 -25.53 -14.72 -0.84
N PRO A 3 -24.65 -13.74 -1.12
CA PRO A 3 -25.08 -12.51 -1.78
C PRO A 3 -25.18 -12.73 -3.30
N ARG A 4 -26.31 -12.29 -3.85
CA ARG A 4 -26.68 -12.40 -5.26
C ARG A 4 -26.29 -11.11 -5.97
N ILE A 5 -25.46 -11.23 -7.02
CA ILE A 5 -25.06 -10.13 -7.89
C ILE A 5 -26.17 -9.91 -8.92
N THR A 6 -26.67 -8.68 -9.05
CA THR A 6 -27.67 -8.34 -10.08
C THR A 6 -26.98 -7.51 -11.15
N PHE A 7 -26.99 -8.01 -12.38
CA PHE A 7 -26.50 -7.30 -13.56
C PHE A 7 -27.70 -6.66 -14.27
N THR A 8 -27.66 -5.36 -14.47
CA THR A 8 -28.64 -4.62 -15.27
C THR A 8 -28.19 -4.61 -16.73
N ILE A 9 -28.99 -5.20 -17.61
CA ILE A 9 -28.76 -5.20 -19.07
C ILE A 9 -29.58 -4.06 -19.69
N PRO A 10 -28.98 -3.13 -20.45
CA PRO A 10 -29.74 -2.06 -21.10
C PRO A 10 -30.70 -2.63 -22.14
N GLY A 11 -32.00 -2.30 -22.02
CA GLY A 11 -33.07 -2.69 -22.96
C GLY A 11 -34.16 -3.62 -22.39
N ALA A 12 -33.98 -4.17 -21.19
CA ALA A 12 -35.01 -4.96 -20.52
C ALA A 12 -35.92 -4.08 -19.64
N ASN A 13 -37.19 -3.89 -20.03
CA ASN A 13 -38.21 -3.25 -19.19
C ASN A 13 -38.67 -4.21 -18.07
N LEU A 14 -37.81 -4.42 -17.08
CA LEU A 14 -38.17 -5.08 -15.83
C LEU A 14 -38.61 -4.01 -14.81
N PRO A 15 -39.65 -4.27 -13.99
CA PRO A 15 -40.06 -3.33 -12.96
C PRO A 15 -38.89 -3.06 -12.00
N PRO A 16 -38.72 -1.82 -11.53
CA PRO A 16 -37.65 -1.47 -10.61
C PRO A 16 -37.79 -2.30 -9.33
N PRO A 17 -36.70 -2.90 -8.82
CA PRO A 17 -36.78 -3.65 -7.57
C PRO A 17 -37.17 -2.71 -6.43
N VAL A 18 -38.29 -3.02 -5.78
CA VAL A 18 -38.73 -2.30 -4.58
C VAL A 18 -37.93 -2.83 -3.40
N PHE A 19 -37.00 -2.03 -2.91
CA PHE A 19 -36.26 -2.31 -1.68
C PHE A 19 -36.98 -1.63 -0.51
N LEU A 20 -37.22 -2.38 0.57
CA LEU A 20 -37.78 -1.84 1.79
C LEU A 20 -36.78 -0.84 2.40
N ASP A 21 -37.20 0.40 2.53
CA ASP A 21 -36.48 1.46 3.24
C ASP A 21 -36.43 1.12 4.74
N LEU A 22 -35.38 0.38 5.12
CA LEU A 22 -34.95 0.33 6.51
C LEU A 22 -34.18 1.62 6.77
N ASP A 23 -34.83 2.57 7.47
CA ASP A 23 -34.26 3.79 8.06
C ASP A 23 -33.21 3.46 9.14
N TYR A 24 -32.17 2.74 8.75
CA TYR A 24 -30.93 2.61 9.47
C TYR A 24 -29.90 3.25 8.55
N ASP A 25 -29.26 4.32 9.02
CA ASP A 25 -28.12 4.92 8.34
C ASP A 25 -27.24 3.77 7.83
N ASN A 26 -27.09 3.63 6.50
CA ASN A 26 -26.32 2.55 5.87
C ASN A 26 -24.81 2.79 6.07
N SER A 27 -24.46 3.28 7.26
CA SER A 27 -23.12 3.46 7.75
C SER A 27 -22.59 2.11 8.15
N ARG A 28 -21.72 1.59 7.28
CA ARG A 28 -20.90 0.41 7.54
C ARG A 28 -20.03 0.64 8.77
N VAL A 29 -20.12 -0.25 9.75
CA VAL A 29 -19.28 -0.27 10.95
C VAL A 29 -18.30 -1.43 10.86
N SER A 30 -17.07 -1.20 11.30
CA SER A 30 -16.05 -2.25 11.44
C SER A 30 -15.83 -2.52 12.92
N GLU A 31 -16.22 -3.71 13.39
CA GLU A 31 -15.99 -4.18 14.74
C GLU A 31 -14.78 -5.12 14.72
N VAL A 32 -13.77 -4.83 15.55
CA VAL A 32 -12.59 -5.67 15.69
C VAL A 32 -12.41 -6.03 17.16
N GLN A 33 -12.48 -7.32 17.47
CA GLN A 33 -12.44 -7.80 18.85
C GLN A 33 -11.06 -7.59 19.49
N GLY A 34 -9.99 -7.72 18.72
CA GLY A 34 -8.64 -7.51 19.24
C GLY A 34 -7.60 -7.29 18.15
N ILE A 35 -6.58 -6.51 18.45
CA ILE A 35 -5.44 -6.29 17.55
C ILE A 35 -4.17 -6.52 18.35
N HIS A 36 -3.38 -7.48 17.90
CA HIS A 36 -2.06 -7.74 18.43
C HIS A 36 -1.03 -7.39 17.37
N LEU A 37 -0.40 -6.24 17.53
CA LEU A 37 0.64 -5.75 16.65
C LEU A 37 1.97 -5.67 17.41
N LEU A 38 2.98 -6.36 16.89
CA LEU A 38 4.30 -6.44 17.54
C LEU A 38 5.22 -5.29 17.16
N ASN A 39 5.21 -4.82 15.90
CA ASN A 39 6.09 -3.74 15.45
C ASN A 39 5.51 -2.97 14.25
N ILE A 40 5.65 -1.65 14.23
CA ILE A 40 5.48 -0.80 13.04
C ILE A 40 6.77 -0.01 12.86
N SER A 41 7.39 -0.12 11.68
CA SER A 41 8.70 0.46 11.38
C SER A 41 8.71 1.23 10.06
N GLN A 42 9.68 2.14 9.90
CA GLN A 42 10.04 2.84 8.66
C GLN A 42 8.84 3.28 7.80
N ALA A 43 8.25 4.44 8.14
CA ALA A 43 7.08 5.01 7.46
C ALA A 43 5.82 4.12 7.46
N GLY A 44 5.77 3.10 8.32
CA GLY A 44 4.56 2.32 8.55
C GLY A 44 3.49 3.10 9.31
N VAL A 45 2.22 2.94 8.93
CA VAL A 45 1.07 3.61 9.54
C VAL A 45 0.01 2.57 9.88
N MET A 46 -0.53 2.63 11.09
CA MET A 46 -1.75 1.92 11.48
C MET A 46 -2.83 2.93 11.78
N GLN A 47 -3.96 2.81 11.08
CA GLN A 47 -5.08 3.71 11.15
C GLN A 47 -6.34 2.95 11.57
N LEU A 48 -6.98 3.47 12.62
CA LEU A 48 -8.27 3.00 13.10
C LEU A 48 -9.30 4.11 12.91
N GLY A 49 -10.42 3.78 12.27
CA GLY A 49 -11.46 4.71 11.89
C GLY A 49 -11.37 5.19 10.45
N ASP A 50 -12.25 6.12 10.13
CA ASP A 50 -12.50 6.58 8.77
C ASP A 50 -11.57 7.75 8.41
N ARG A 51 -10.93 7.64 7.25
CA ARG A 51 -10.04 8.68 6.68
C ARG A 51 -10.27 8.78 5.19
N SER A 52 -10.21 10.00 4.67
CA SER A 52 -10.22 10.24 3.23
C SER A 52 -8.89 9.81 2.59
N GLU A 53 -7.76 10.32 3.07
CA GLU A 53 -6.46 10.10 2.43
C GLU A 53 -5.36 9.68 3.41
N SER A 54 -4.53 8.71 2.97
CA SER A 54 -3.27 8.34 3.63
C SER A 54 -2.13 8.20 2.62
N ASN A 55 -1.01 8.88 2.89
CA ASN A 55 0.20 8.81 2.07
C ASN A 55 1.42 8.39 2.92
N SER A 56 2.08 7.30 2.57
CA SER A 56 3.29 6.80 3.24
C SER A 56 4.43 6.68 2.24
N MET A 57 5.56 7.35 2.48
CA MET A 57 6.70 7.29 1.55
C MET A 57 7.99 6.97 2.29
N LEU A 58 8.82 6.09 1.71
CA LEU A 58 10.14 5.76 2.22
C LEU A 58 11.16 5.68 1.08
N ARG A 59 12.34 6.27 1.28
CA ARG A 59 13.53 6.08 0.46
C ARG A 59 14.71 5.80 1.36
N ALA A 60 15.37 4.67 1.19
CA ALA A 60 16.49 4.28 2.03
C ALA A 60 17.61 3.62 1.22
N ILE A 61 18.85 3.97 1.56
CA ILE A 61 20.05 3.26 1.11
C ILE A 61 20.72 2.68 2.34
N ALA A 62 20.96 1.38 2.30
CA ALA A 62 21.66 0.66 3.35
C ALA A 62 23.00 0.18 2.80
N LEU A 63 24.05 0.89 3.18
CA LEU A 63 25.40 0.66 2.67
C LEU A 63 26.25 -0.07 3.72
N GLN A 64 26.84 -1.19 3.33
CA GLN A 64 27.79 -1.93 4.14
C GLN A 64 29.16 -1.87 3.45
N ARG A 65 30.15 -1.30 4.13
CA ARG A 65 31.51 -1.10 3.59
C ARG A 65 32.52 -2.00 4.29
N GLN A 66 33.48 -2.50 3.52
CA GLN A 66 34.69 -3.15 4.04
C GLN A 66 35.81 -2.14 4.35
N GLU A 67 35.84 -1.01 3.63
CA GLU A 67 36.79 0.09 3.85
C GLU A 67 36.17 1.22 4.68
N ASP A 68 37.02 1.96 5.40
CA ASP A 68 36.60 3.03 6.28
C ASP A 68 35.97 4.20 5.50
N HIS A 69 34.99 4.85 6.13
CA HIS A 69 34.21 5.95 5.57
C HIS A 69 35.02 7.06 4.84
N PRO A 70 36.17 7.57 5.35
CA PRO A 70 36.93 8.62 4.69
C PRO A 70 37.54 8.24 3.32
N TYR A 71 37.69 6.95 3.01
CA TYR A 71 38.33 6.50 1.76
C TYR A 71 37.32 6.03 0.69
N ALA A 72 36.08 5.74 1.08
CA ALA A 72 35.09 5.05 0.25
C ALA A 72 34.13 5.97 -0.53
N GLY A 73 34.27 7.29 -0.40
CA GLY A 73 33.44 8.30 -1.08
C GLY A 73 31.98 8.39 -0.57
N ASP A 74 31.17 9.24 -1.18
CA ASP A 74 29.76 9.45 -0.84
C ASP A 74 28.81 8.60 -1.70
N VAL A 75 27.57 8.42 -1.21
CA VAL A 75 26.51 7.71 -1.95
C VAL A 75 25.28 8.59 -2.07
N PHE A 76 24.83 8.78 -3.31
CA PHE A 76 23.68 9.62 -3.64
C PHE A 76 22.51 8.77 -4.13
N PHE A 77 21.27 9.24 -3.91
CA PHE A 77 20.07 8.54 -4.37
C PHE A 77 19.96 8.58 -5.90
N GLU A 78 20.37 9.69 -6.49
CA GLU A 78 20.38 9.98 -7.92
C GLU A 78 21.26 9.00 -8.70
N SER A 79 22.28 8.43 -8.05
CA SER A 79 23.15 7.40 -8.62
C SER A 79 22.43 6.08 -8.90
N TYR A 80 21.19 5.90 -8.42
CA TYR A 80 20.42 4.67 -8.63
C TYR A 80 19.05 4.94 -9.23
N LEU A 81 18.81 4.37 -10.42
CA LEU A 81 17.56 4.48 -11.17
C LEU A 81 16.30 4.06 -10.38
N ILE A 82 16.46 3.22 -9.35
CA ILE A 82 15.33 2.83 -8.48
C ILE A 82 14.69 4.06 -7.82
N PHE A 83 15.46 5.10 -7.48
CA PHE A 83 14.95 6.32 -6.84
C PHE A 83 14.39 7.36 -7.82
N SER A 84 14.63 7.20 -9.12
CA SER A 84 14.09 8.08 -10.17
C SER A 84 12.98 7.45 -11.02
N ARG A 85 12.80 6.12 -10.97
CA ARG A 85 11.73 5.43 -11.69
C ARG A 85 10.34 6.01 -11.33
N PRO A 86 9.43 6.28 -12.28
CA PRO A 86 8.07 6.67 -11.96
C PRO A 86 7.29 5.50 -11.34
N ILE A 87 6.25 5.81 -10.56
CA ILE A 87 5.31 4.78 -10.08
C ILE A 87 4.58 4.21 -11.30
N PRO A 88 4.33 2.88 -11.36
CA PRO A 88 3.49 2.33 -12.42
C PRO A 88 2.09 2.94 -12.32
N ASP A 89 1.70 3.69 -13.35
CA ASP A 89 0.34 4.18 -13.50
C ASP A 89 -0.52 3.04 -14.06
N ILE A 90 -1.64 2.77 -13.40
CA ILE A 90 -2.68 1.88 -13.95
C ILE A 90 -3.54 2.79 -14.83
N VAL A 91 -3.32 2.71 -16.12
CA VAL A 91 -4.13 3.42 -17.12
C VAL A 91 -5.35 2.53 -17.38
N ASP A 92 -6.51 2.97 -16.93
CA ASP A 92 -7.78 2.37 -17.35
C ASP A 92 -7.96 2.64 -18.86
N ALA A 93 -8.65 1.75 -19.58
CA ALA A 93 -8.93 1.99 -20.99
C ALA A 93 -9.82 3.23 -21.09
N ASP A 94 -9.31 4.33 -21.67
CA ASP A 94 -10.02 5.61 -21.89
C ASP A 94 -11.11 5.48 -22.99
N ASP A 95 -11.89 4.40 -22.97
CA ASP A 95 -13.08 4.28 -23.79
C ASP A 95 -14.24 4.94 -23.03
N ASP A 96 -14.91 5.91 -23.64
CA ASP A 96 -16.09 6.61 -23.07
C ASP A 96 -17.22 5.63 -22.62
N ASP A 97 -17.20 4.40 -23.15
CA ASP A 97 -18.14 3.32 -22.82
C ASP A 97 -17.74 2.48 -21.59
N SER A 98 -16.59 2.74 -20.96
CA SER A 98 -16.02 1.92 -19.88
C SER A 98 -16.35 2.39 -18.46
N VAL A 99 -17.24 3.38 -18.30
CA VAL A 99 -17.62 3.89 -16.97
C VAL A 99 -18.51 2.87 -16.24
N VAL A 100 -17.90 2.03 -15.40
CA VAL A 100 -18.62 1.05 -14.57
C VAL A 100 -19.31 1.76 -13.40
N GLN A 101 -20.59 2.05 -13.55
CA GLN A 101 -21.43 2.53 -12.44
C GLN A 101 -21.70 1.38 -11.46
N THR A 102 -21.13 1.49 -10.25
CA THR A 102 -21.30 0.47 -9.21
C THR A 102 -22.20 0.99 -8.11
N TYR A 103 -23.35 0.33 -7.91
CA TYR A 103 -24.18 0.53 -6.73
C TYR A 103 -23.86 -0.54 -5.68
N ARG A 104 -23.52 -0.13 -4.45
CA ARG A 104 -23.23 -1.05 -3.34
C ARG A 104 -24.30 -0.95 -2.27
N LEU A 105 -24.88 -2.09 -1.91
CA LEU A 105 -25.80 -2.23 -0.79
C LEU A 105 -25.22 -3.22 0.23
N ASN A 106 -24.98 -2.76 1.46
CA ASN A 106 -24.50 -3.61 2.54
C ASN A 106 -25.71 -4.21 3.26
N GLN A 107 -26.08 -5.44 2.92
CA GLN A 107 -27.20 -6.12 3.60
C GLN A 107 -26.95 -6.31 5.11
N ASN A 108 -25.68 -6.43 5.49
CA ASN A 108 -25.24 -6.34 6.87
C ASN A 108 -24.10 -5.29 6.94
N PRO A 109 -24.35 -4.09 7.51
CA PRO A 109 -23.34 -3.04 7.60
C PRO A 109 -22.27 -3.34 8.67
N CYS A 110 -22.47 -4.34 9.53
CA CYS A 110 -21.50 -4.72 10.56
C CYS A 110 -20.50 -5.74 10.02
N ILE A 111 -19.26 -5.30 9.82
CA ILE A 111 -18.12 -6.18 9.55
C ILE A 111 -17.47 -6.50 10.89
N SER A 112 -17.75 -7.70 11.42
CA SER A 112 -17.17 -8.18 12.67
C SER A 112 -15.95 -9.06 12.38
N VAL A 113 -14.80 -8.66 12.91
CA VAL A 113 -13.53 -9.36 12.84
C VAL A 113 -13.14 -9.74 14.27
N GLY A 114 -12.67 -10.97 14.47
CA GLY A 114 -12.15 -11.41 15.77
C GLY A 114 -10.82 -10.73 16.11
N CYS A 115 -9.76 -11.54 16.24
CA CYS A 115 -8.44 -11.03 16.59
C CYS A 115 -7.54 -10.95 15.35
N ILE A 116 -6.95 -9.77 15.13
CA ILE A 116 -5.95 -9.53 14.09
C ILE A 116 -4.57 -9.64 14.74
N HIS A 117 -3.70 -10.50 14.19
CA HIS A 117 -2.32 -10.64 14.65
C HIS A 117 -1.34 -10.20 13.57
N ILE A 118 -0.52 -9.20 13.87
CA ILE A 118 0.44 -8.60 12.95
C ILE A 118 1.84 -8.64 13.58
N THR A 119 2.73 -9.43 13.00
CA THR A 119 4.11 -9.57 13.51
C THR A 119 4.95 -8.32 13.26
N SER A 120 4.81 -7.70 12.09
CA SER A 120 5.46 -6.43 11.81
C SER A 120 4.86 -5.77 10.59
N ALA A 121 4.70 -4.46 10.63
CA ALA A 121 4.46 -3.61 9.47
C ALA A 121 5.70 -2.73 9.26
N GLY A 122 6.17 -2.61 8.02
CA GLY A 122 7.39 -1.89 7.73
C GLY A 122 7.40 -1.28 6.34
N ALA A 123 8.29 -0.33 6.11
CA ALA A 123 8.64 0.18 4.80
C ALA A 123 7.44 0.74 4.01
N ALA A 124 6.90 1.87 4.48
CA ALA A 124 5.70 2.50 3.93
C ALA A 124 4.45 1.59 3.95
N SER A 125 4.34 0.66 4.91
CA SER A 125 3.13 -0.15 5.08
C SER A 125 1.96 0.65 5.66
N GLN A 126 0.72 0.41 5.20
CA GLN A 126 -0.47 0.99 5.80
C GLN A 126 -1.43 -0.12 6.26
N ILE A 127 -1.83 -0.10 7.52
CA ILE A 127 -2.87 -0.96 8.10
C ILE A 127 -4.07 -0.08 8.37
N VAL A 128 -5.20 -0.34 7.73
CA VAL A 128 -6.40 0.51 7.85
C VAL A 128 -7.58 -0.35 8.28
N ILE A 129 -8.22 0.05 9.39
CA ILE A 129 -9.45 -0.55 9.89
C ILE A 129 -10.51 0.55 9.90
N GLY A 130 -11.48 0.45 8.99
CA GLY A 130 -12.49 1.48 8.77
C GLY A 130 -12.65 1.78 7.29
N ARG A 131 -13.04 3.01 6.97
CA ARG A 131 -13.12 3.51 5.60
C ARG A 131 -11.83 4.24 5.21
N GLY A 132 -11.30 3.86 4.06
CA GLY A 132 -10.26 4.61 3.36
C GLY A 132 -10.74 4.91 1.95
N GLN A 133 -10.51 6.14 1.48
CA GLN A 133 -10.88 6.54 0.12
C GLN A 133 -9.68 6.46 -0.81
N THR A 134 -8.58 7.12 -0.45
CA THR A 134 -7.33 7.11 -1.20
C THR A 134 -6.16 6.69 -0.32
N HIS A 135 -5.39 5.73 -0.82
CA HIS A 135 -4.18 5.24 -0.17
C HIS A 135 -3.05 5.32 -1.19
N ARG A 136 -1.95 5.97 -0.83
CA ARG A 136 -0.71 5.91 -1.63
C ARG A 136 0.42 5.54 -0.70
N ALA A 137 1.14 4.47 -1.02
CA ALA A 137 2.32 4.17 -0.25
C ALA A 137 3.47 3.63 -1.11
N GLU A 138 4.62 4.25 -1.01
CA GLU A 138 5.79 3.91 -1.83
C GLU A 138 7.04 3.80 -0.96
N SER A 139 7.71 2.66 -1.00
CA SER A 139 9.00 2.45 -0.34
C SER A 139 10.05 1.97 -1.33
N ARG A 140 11.20 2.66 -1.39
CA ARG A 140 12.34 2.31 -2.24
C ARG A 140 13.56 2.10 -1.34
N ILE A 141 14.05 0.86 -1.25
CA ILE A 141 15.19 0.50 -0.41
C ILE A 141 16.26 -0.16 -1.27
N LYS A 142 17.51 0.30 -1.18
CA LYS A 142 18.65 -0.35 -1.85
C LYS A 142 19.74 -0.73 -0.85
N HIS A 143 19.97 -2.03 -0.70
CA HIS A 143 21.09 -2.57 0.07
C HIS A 143 22.32 -2.76 -0.82
N ILE A 144 23.47 -2.24 -0.40
CA ILE A 144 24.72 -2.28 -1.18
C ILE A 144 25.85 -2.73 -0.29
N ARG A 145 26.67 -3.66 -0.79
CA ARG A 145 27.93 -4.07 -0.16
C ARG A 145 29.09 -3.58 -1.01
N GLN A 146 29.99 -2.81 -0.40
CA GLN A 146 31.23 -2.33 -1.02
C GLN A 146 32.40 -3.11 -0.43
N PHE A 147 33.06 -3.90 -1.27
CA PHE A 147 34.29 -4.61 -0.93
C PHE A 147 35.51 -3.80 -1.40
N ALA A 148 36.63 -3.97 -0.72
CA ALA A 148 37.88 -3.33 -1.10
C ALA A 148 38.30 -3.79 -2.51
N GLY A 149 38.66 -2.84 -3.38
CA GLY A 149 39.26 -3.17 -4.67
C GLY A 149 40.60 -3.88 -4.50
N LYS A 150 41.09 -4.57 -5.55
CA LYS A 150 42.47 -5.07 -5.56
C LYS A 150 43.41 -3.88 -5.39
N LYS A 151 44.10 -3.80 -4.25
CA LYS A 151 45.17 -2.82 -4.05
C LYS A 151 46.19 -2.99 -5.19
N PRO A 152 46.67 -1.92 -5.82
CA PRO A 152 47.73 -2.03 -6.80
C PRO A 152 48.91 -2.75 -6.15
N LEU A 153 49.51 -3.67 -6.89
CA LEU A 153 50.70 -4.37 -6.42
C LEU A 153 51.77 -3.32 -6.09
N PRO A 154 52.54 -3.51 -5.01
CA PRO A 154 53.66 -2.62 -4.72
C PRO A 154 54.59 -2.55 -5.95
N PRO A 155 55.19 -1.39 -6.25
CA PRO A 155 56.10 -1.27 -7.38
C PRO A 155 57.19 -2.32 -7.24
N ILE A 156 57.43 -3.07 -8.32
CA ILE A 156 58.58 -3.98 -8.41
C ILE A 156 59.82 -3.08 -8.35
N CYS A 157 60.58 -3.19 -7.26
CA CYS A 157 61.90 -2.57 -7.18
C CYS A 157 62.79 -3.17 -8.29
N PRO A 158 63.52 -2.34 -9.06
CA PRO A 158 64.43 -2.81 -10.10
C PRO A 158 65.60 -3.63 -9.53
#